data_AF-A0A851GIA6-F1
#
_entry.id   AF-A0A851GIA6-F1
#
_cell.length_a   1.000
_cell.length_b   1.000
_cell.length_c   1.000
_cell.angle_alpha   90.00
_cell.angle_beta   90.00
_cell.angle_gamma   90.00
#
_symmetry.space_group_name_H-M   'P 1'
#
loop_
_entity.id
_entity.type
_entity.pdbx_description
1 polymer ?
#
loop_
_entity_poly.entity_id
_entity_poly.type
_entity_poly.pdbx_seq_one_letter_code
_entity_poly.pdbx_strand_id
1 'polypeptide(L)'
;RQVIADGGQGNLLQIHKDYPNRWNAWDVDVFYKDQVENLDGPAEVEVLEDGPLRSVLRVTRKFGHSCMVQRIVLNAGSRRLDFHCEADWQEHDRLLKVAFPVGVSSLRASYEIQYGHVERSTHDNTSWDVAKFEVPVHKWADLSEGDYGVAMINDCKYAADISGNVMRLTLLKAANAPDPTADRGKHSFSYAILPHAGSLQEGGVIEEAYAFNVPMLAVDAAASSGELPTEKSFISVDRPGVILEAVKPAEKSDAAVVRFYEAYNTRGPVTLSTDVLEGKVGEVDLLENAYTGESPVEVSDGDVTLQVKPFEIRTLAWK
;
A
#
# COMPACT_ATOMS: atom_id res chain seq x y z
N ARG A 1 6.85 22.81 2.64
CA ARG A 1 7.79 22.39 3.71
C ARG A 1 8.74 21.34 3.14
N GLN A 2 9.94 21.19 3.71
CA GLN A 2 10.84 20.10 3.34
C GLN A 2 10.30 18.78 3.91
N VAL A 3 10.28 17.71 3.10
CA VAL A 3 9.75 16.39 3.52
C VAL A 3 10.81 15.59 4.26
N ILE A 4 12.06 15.62 3.79
CA ILE A 4 13.18 14.93 4.41
C ILE A 4 13.69 15.74 5.60
N ALA A 5 13.99 15.08 6.70
CA ALA A 5 14.54 15.73 7.90
C ALA A 5 15.86 16.44 7.61
N ASP A 6 16.17 17.48 8.37
CA ASP A 6 17.38 18.26 8.19
C ASP A 6 18.65 17.39 8.23
N GLY A 7 19.49 17.52 7.20
CA GLY A 7 20.70 16.69 7.02
C GLY A 7 20.45 15.23 6.62
N GLY A 8 19.18 14.82 6.51
CA GLY A 8 18.79 13.49 6.07
C GLY A 8 18.85 13.30 4.55
N GLN A 9 18.85 12.03 4.13
CA GLN A 9 18.76 11.61 2.73
C GLN A 9 17.57 10.68 2.55
N GLY A 10 16.65 11.04 1.66
CA GLY A 10 15.56 10.16 1.24
C GLY A 10 16.01 9.16 0.18
N ASN A 11 15.25 8.08 0.01
CA ASN A 11 15.57 6.98 -0.91
C ASN A 11 16.98 6.42 -0.64
N LEU A 12 17.36 6.34 0.63
CA LEU A 12 18.66 5.82 1.03
C LEU A 12 18.58 4.30 1.09
N LEU A 13 19.17 3.62 0.12
CA LEU A 13 19.30 2.17 0.15
C LEU A 13 20.29 1.78 1.25
N GLN A 14 19.93 0.78 2.04
CA GLN A 14 20.69 0.29 3.18
C GLN A 14 20.85 -1.22 3.09
N ILE A 15 22.07 -1.70 3.29
CA ILE A 15 22.37 -3.11 3.47
C ILE A 15 22.53 -3.37 4.96
N HIS A 16 21.71 -4.27 5.48
CA HIS A 16 21.82 -4.78 6.83
C HIS A 16 22.38 -6.20 6.81
N LYS A 17 23.16 -6.54 7.83
CA LYS A 17 23.57 -7.92 8.04
C LYS A 17 22.39 -8.73 8.59
N ASP A 18 22.11 -9.87 7.96
CA ASP A 18 20.99 -10.74 8.31
C ASP A 18 21.50 -12.14 8.60
N TYR A 19 21.84 -12.38 9.86
CA TYR A 19 22.33 -13.66 10.35
C TYR A 19 21.59 -14.02 11.65
N PRO A 20 20.31 -14.43 11.55
CA PRO A 20 19.48 -14.71 12.71
C PRO A 20 20.00 -15.94 13.47
N ASN A 21 19.71 -16.00 14.77
CA ASN A 21 20.16 -17.06 15.66
C ASN A 21 19.61 -18.44 15.27
N ARG A 22 18.39 -18.48 14.72
CA ARG A 22 17.71 -19.67 14.24
C ARG A 22 16.94 -19.35 12.95
N TRP A 23 16.57 -20.41 12.23
CA TRP A 23 15.65 -20.38 11.09
C TRP A 23 15.87 -19.23 10.10
N ASN A 24 17.00 -19.26 9.40
CA ASN A 24 17.47 -18.17 8.54
C ASN A 24 16.42 -17.55 7.58
N ALA A 25 15.61 -18.35 6.89
CA ALA A 25 14.54 -17.85 6.02
C ALA A 25 13.30 -17.32 6.75
N TRP A 26 13.08 -17.67 8.03
CA TRP A 26 11.90 -17.26 8.80
C TRP A 26 12.17 -16.07 9.71
N ASP A 27 13.32 -16.05 10.36
CA ASP A 27 13.63 -15.06 11.39
C ASP A 27 14.43 -13.89 10.80
N VAL A 28 14.17 -12.72 11.38
CA VAL A 28 15.04 -11.54 11.33
C VAL A 28 15.22 -11.14 12.79
N ASP A 29 16.46 -10.98 13.25
CA ASP A 29 16.75 -10.62 14.64
C ASP A 29 17.00 -9.11 14.76
N VAL A 30 16.53 -8.50 15.86
CA VAL A 30 16.65 -7.04 16.11
C VAL A 30 18.06 -6.47 15.92
N PHE A 31 19.10 -7.29 16.13
CA PHE A 31 20.51 -6.94 15.96
C PHE A 31 20.89 -6.57 14.51
N TYR A 32 20.02 -6.81 13.51
CA TYR A 32 20.24 -6.30 12.14
C TYR A 32 20.39 -4.77 12.11
N LYS A 33 19.82 -4.06 13.11
CA LYS A 33 19.92 -2.61 13.27
C LYS A 33 21.33 -2.15 13.67
N ASP A 34 22.17 -3.03 14.19
CA ASP A 34 23.49 -2.67 14.73
C ASP A 34 24.56 -2.52 13.63
N GLN A 35 24.34 -3.13 12.45
CA GLN A 35 25.27 -3.09 11.32
C GLN A 35 24.52 -2.68 10.05
N VAL A 36 24.63 -1.39 9.72
CA VAL A 36 23.99 -0.77 8.56
C VAL A 36 25.06 -0.19 7.65
N GLU A 37 25.06 -0.61 6.39
CA GLU A 37 25.84 0.01 5.32
C GLU A 37 24.91 0.87 4.46
N ASN A 38 25.14 2.17 4.45
CA ASN A 38 24.44 3.10 3.57
C ASN A 38 25.04 3.01 2.17
N LEU A 39 24.20 2.85 1.14
CA LEU A 39 24.63 2.82 -0.25
C LEU A 39 24.66 4.24 -0.85
N ASP A 40 25.39 5.14 -0.20
CA ASP A 40 25.53 6.57 -0.51
C ASP A 40 26.71 6.89 -1.46
N GLY A 41 27.40 5.85 -1.95
CA GLY A 41 28.46 5.95 -2.93
C GLY A 41 28.02 6.45 -4.32
N PRO A 42 28.92 6.42 -5.32
CA PRO A 42 28.63 6.92 -6.66
C PRO A 42 27.48 6.15 -7.32
N ALA A 43 26.66 6.89 -8.06
CA ALA A 43 25.59 6.34 -8.88
C ALA A 43 25.67 6.95 -10.28
N GLU A 44 25.27 6.17 -11.27
CA GLU A 44 24.98 6.69 -12.61
C GLU A 44 23.56 7.26 -12.58
N VAL A 45 23.40 8.52 -12.97
CA VAL A 45 22.13 9.23 -12.99
C VAL A 45 21.87 9.74 -14.39
N GLU A 46 20.71 9.39 -14.94
CA GLU A 46 20.28 9.74 -16.29
C GLU A 46 18.85 10.29 -16.24
N VAL A 47 18.58 11.39 -16.96
CA VAL A 47 17.22 11.88 -17.20
C VAL A 47 16.66 11.11 -18.39
N LEU A 48 15.67 10.25 -18.17
CA LEU A 48 15.03 9.47 -19.25
C LEU A 48 13.89 10.24 -19.91
N GLU A 49 13.13 10.98 -19.12
CA GLU A 49 11.99 11.77 -19.59
C GLU A 49 11.96 13.12 -18.85
N ASP A 50 11.71 14.19 -19.59
CA ASP A 50 11.53 15.55 -19.08
C ASP A 50 10.39 16.23 -19.86
N GLY A 51 9.19 15.65 -19.73
CA GLY A 51 7.98 16.10 -20.42
C GLY A 51 7.00 16.81 -19.47
N PRO A 52 6.02 17.56 -20.02
CA PRO A 52 5.06 18.31 -19.21
C PRO A 52 4.12 17.43 -18.38
N LEU A 53 3.97 16.14 -18.74
CA LEU A 53 3.10 15.19 -18.04
C LEU A 53 3.87 14.30 -17.07
N ARG A 54 5.18 14.13 -17.27
CA ARG A 54 5.99 13.17 -16.53
C ARG A 54 7.47 13.49 -16.64
N SER A 55 8.18 13.36 -15.52
CA SER A 55 9.64 13.36 -15.45
C SER A 55 10.12 12.04 -14.88
N VAL A 56 11.19 11.49 -15.46
CA VAL A 56 11.77 10.20 -15.05
C VAL A 56 13.27 10.32 -14.91
N LEU A 57 13.79 10.05 -13.71
CA LEU A 57 15.21 9.87 -13.44
C LEU A 57 15.53 8.39 -13.31
N ARG A 58 16.55 7.93 -14.03
CA ARG A 58 17.14 6.60 -13.82
C ARG A 58 18.38 6.73 -12.95
N VAL A 59 18.44 5.94 -11.90
CA VAL A 59 19.58 5.85 -10.99
C VAL A 59 20.07 4.41 -10.95
N THR A 60 21.31 4.17 -11.35
CA THR A 60 21.94 2.85 -11.30
C THR A 60 23.03 2.83 -10.23
N ARG A 61 22.95 1.87 -9.31
CA ARG A 61 23.91 1.65 -8.22
C ARG A 61 24.40 0.22 -8.22
N LYS A 62 25.71 0.03 -8.06
CA LYS A 62 26.34 -1.26 -7.81
C LYS A 62 26.85 -1.32 -6.38
N PHE A 63 26.66 -2.45 -5.73
CA PHE A 63 27.06 -2.67 -4.34
C PHE A 63 27.27 -4.16 -4.11
N GLY A 64 28.27 -4.55 -3.33
CA GLY A 64 28.61 -5.96 -3.15
C GLY A 64 28.76 -6.71 -4.48
N HIS A 65 27.96 -7.75 -4.65
CA HIS A 65 27.83 -8.54 -5.88
C HIS A 65 26.57 -8.20 -6.70
N SER A 66 25.86 -7.14 -6.30
CA SER A 66 24.52 -6.81 -6.78
C SER A 66 24.46 -5.47 -7.51
N CYS A 67 23.37 -5.25 -8.22
CA CYS A 67 23.07 -3.99 -8.90
C CYS A 67 21.60 -3.63 -8.73
N MET A 68 21.31 -2.36 -8.51
CA MET A 68 19.95 -1.81 -8.49
C MET A 68 19.82 -0.70 -9.52
N VAL A 69 18.77 -0.77 -10.32
CA VAL A 69 18.32 0.32 -11.19
C VAL A 69 16.97 0.80 -10.67
N GLN A 70 16.88 2.10 -10.35
CA GLN A 70 15.63 2.74 -9.97
C GLN A 70 15.21 3.72 -11.06
N ARG A 71 13.96 3.65 -11.50
CA ARG A 71 13.29 4.72 -12.24
C ARG A 71 12.42 5.49 -11.26
N ILE A 72 12.83 6.71 -10.95
CA ILE A 72 12.13 7.64 -10.06
C ILE A 72 11.22 8.49 -10.94
N VAL A 73 9.91 8.38 -10.74
CA VAL A 73 8.88 8.95 -11.60
C VAL A 73 8.05 9.97 -10.83
N LEU A 74 7.93 11.16 -11.41
CA LEU A 74 7.00 12.19 -10.95
C LEU A 74 6.02 12.50 -12.08
N ASN A 75 4.73 12.29 -11.82
CA ASN A 75 3.65 12.59 -12.77
C ASN A 75 3.05 13.97 -12.47
N ALA A 76 2.66 14.70 -13.52
CA ALA A 76 2.00 15.98 -13.38
C ALA A 76 0.69 15.85 -12.58
N GLY A 77 0.48 16.76 -11.63
CA GLY A 77 -0.71 16.76 -10.77
C GLY A 77 -0.66 15.76 -9.60
N SER A 78 0.30 14.82 -9.57
CA SER A 78 0.48 13.91 -8.44
C SER A 78 1.44 14.49 -7.40
N ARG A 79 1.15 14.26 -6.12
CA ARG A 79 2.07 14.54 -5.00
C ARG A 79 2.97 13.34 -4.70
N ARG A 80 2.65 12.18 -5.27
CA ARG A 80 3.32 10.91 -5.06
C ARG A 80 4.56 10.81 -5.95
N LEU A 81 5.66 10.32 -5.37
CA LEU A 81 6.89 10.00 -6.10
C LEU A 81 7.04 8.49 -6.16
N ASP A 82 7.04 7.94 -7.37
CA ASP A 82 7.06 6.49 -7.61
C ASP A 82 8.49 6.01 -7.91
N PHE A 83 8.86 4.84 -7.38
CA PHE A 83 10.17 4.22 -7.54
C PHE A 83 9.98 2.82 -8.13
N HIS A 84 10.21 2.68 -9.45
CA HIS A 84 10.21 1.37 -10.09
C HIS A 84 11.62 0.79 -10.08
N CYS A 85 11.79 -0.36 -9.43
CA CYS A 85 13.08 -0.94 -9.16
C CYS A 85 13.29 -2.23 -9.99
N GLU A 86 14.50 -2.36 -10.53
CA GLU A 86 15.02 -3.60 -11.10
C GLU A 86 16.32 -3.94 -10.37
N ALA A 87 16.34 -5.07 -9.67
CA ALA A 87 17.48 -5.51 -8.88
C ALA A 87 18.07 -6.79 -9.46
N ASP A 88 19.38 -6.83 -9.68
CA ASP A 88 20.14 -8.08 -9.78
C ASP A 88 20.74 -8.36 -8.40
N TRP A 89 20.07 -9.22 -7.62
CA TRP A 89 20.37 -9.50 -6.23
C TRP A 89 21.19 -10.78 -6.11
N GLN A 90 22.45 -10.66 -5.70
CA GLN A 90 23.41 -11.78 -5.63
C GLN A 90 24.08 -11.88 -4.25
N GLU A 91 23.55 -11.18 -3.25
CA GLU A 91 24.10 -11.19 -1.89
C GLU A 91 23.86 -12.53 -1.15
N HIS A 92 24.37 -12.61 0.07
CA HIS A 92 24.11 -13.67 1.04
C HIS A 92 24.06 -13.08 2.46
N ASP A 93 23.16 -13.56 3.32
CA ASP A 93 23.06 -13.10 4.72
C ASP A 93 22.94 -11.57 4.82
N ARG A 94 22.15 -10.99 3.91
CA ARG A 94 21.90 -9.55 3.80
C ARG A 94 20.41 -9.27 3.69
N LEU A 95 20.02 -8.11 4.21
CA LEU A 95 18.71 -7.53 4.03
C LEU A 95 18.88 -6.16 3.35
N LEU A 96 18.29 -5.99 2.16
CA LEU A 96 18.23 -4.71 1.49
C LEU A 96 16.97 -3.96 1.96
N LYS A 97 17.15 -2.75 2.47
CA LYS A 97 16.08 -1.84 2.86
C LYS A 97 16.22 -0.50 2.14
N VAL A 98 15.15 0.28 2.10
CA VAL A 98 15.20 1.70 1.73
C VAL A 98 14.68 2.55 2.88
N ALA A 99 15.41 3.61 3.21
CA ALA A 99 15.11 4.52 4.30
C ALA A 99 14.73 5.93 3.82
N PHE A 100 13.74 6.49 4.52
CA PHE A 100 13.27 7.86 4.37
C PHE A 100 13.18 8.51 5.76
N PRO A 101 14.22 9.25 6.19
CA PRO A 101 14.15 10.08 7.39
C PRO A 101 13.28 11.31 7.09
N VAL A 102 12.02 11.30 7.53
CA VAL A 102 11.06 12.37 7.24
C VAL A 102 11.04 13.42 8.35
N GLY A 103 10.70 14.66 8.01
CA GLY A 103 10.47 15.74 8.97
C GLY A 103 9.07 15.66 9.58
N VAL A 104 8.69 14.51 10.15
CA VAL A 104 7.40 14.28 10.82
C VAL A 104 7.68 13.69 12.20
N SER A 105 7.00 14.21 13.23
CA SER A 105 7.12 13.71 14.60
C SER A 105 5.81 13.13 15.10
N SER A 106 5.79 11.82 15.31
CA SER A 106 4.66 11.12 15.95
C SER A 106 5.16 9.95 16.78
N LEU A 107 4.44 9.66 17.87
CA LEU A 107 4.68 8.50 18.73
C LEU A 107 4.09 7.21 18.14
N ARG A 108 3.31 7.31 17.06
CA ARG A 108 2.64 6.19 16.40
C ARG A 108 2.69 6.32 14.88
N ALA A 109 2.78 5.19 14.21
CA ALA A 109 2.61 5.05 12.78
C ALA A 109 1.45 4.09 12.47
N SER A 110 0.72 4.36 11.41
CA SER A 110 -0.41 3.54 10.95
C SER A 110 0.06 2.58 9.87
N TYR A 111 -0.38 1.32 9.94
CA TYR A 111 -0.02 0.29 8.98
C TYR A 111 -1.28 -0.39 8.48
N GLU A 112 -1.40 -0.56 7.16
CA GLU A 112 -2.51 -1.30 6.58
C GLU A 112 -2.48 -2.78 7.02
N ILE A 113 -3.66 -3.28 7.33
CA ILE A 113 -3.99 -4.70 7.49
C ILE A 113 -5.19 -5.04 6.60
N GLN A 114 -5.62 -6.29 6.56
CA GLN A 114 -6.84 -6.67 5.86
C GLN A 114 -8.03 -5.83 6.35
N TYR A 115 -8.70 -5.12 5.43
CA TYR A 115 -9.91 -4.33 5.70
C TYR A 115 -9.76 -3.24 6.78
N GLY A 116 -8.57 -2.67 6.96
CA GLY A 116 -8.36 -1.59 7.92
C GLY A 116 -6.90 -1.25 8.15
N HIS A 117 -6.61 -0.65 9.31
CA HIS A 117 -5.25 -0.34 9.71
C HIS A 117 -5.09 -0.44 11.23
N VAL A 118 -3.85 -0.61 11.68
CA VAL A 118 -3.48 -0.59 13.10
C VAL A 118 -2.39 0.42 13.36
N GLU A 119 -2.43 1.04 14.53
CA GLU A 119 -1.35 1.90 15.01
C GLU A 119 -0.29 1.09 15.74
N ARG A 120 0.98 1.39 15.49
CA ARG A 120 2.12 0.85 16.23
C ARG A 120 3.03 1.96 16.68
N SER A 121 3.64 1.80 17.86
CA SER A 121 4.57 2.77 18.42
C SER A 121 5.78 2.97 17.51
N THR A 122 6.30 4.20 17.44
CA THR A 122 7.54 4.54 16.73
C THR A 122 8.76 4.55 17.65
N HIS A 123 8.61 4.09 18.89
CA HIS A 123 9.63 4.13 19.94
C HIS A 123 9.73 2.79 20.65
N ASP A 124 10.84 2.53 21.33
CA ASP A 124 11.13 1.24 21.98
C ASP A 124 10.98 1.30 23.52
N ASN A 125 9.99 2.04 24.03
CA ASN A 125 9.83 2.31 25.47
C ASN A 125 9.43 1.09 26.31
N THR A 126 8.75 0.11 25.72
CA THR A 126 8.35 -1.13 26.40
C THR A 126 8.89 -2.35 25.67
N SER A 127 8.96 -3.51 26.35
CA SER A 127 9.33 -4.77 25.71
C SER A 127 8.39 -5.16 24.55
N TRP A 128 7.13 -4.73 24.61
CA TRP A 128 6.15 -4.92 23.54
C TRP A 128 6.42 -4.06 22.33
N ASP A 129 7.03 -2.89 22.52
CA ASP A 129 7.43 -2.01 21.42
C ASP A 129 8.74 -2.50 20.79
N VAL A 130 9.73 -2.85 21.62
CA VAL A 130 11.00 -3.47 21.17
C VAL A 130 10.73 -4.69 20.29
N ALA A 131 9.72 -5.51 20.63
CA ALA A 131 9.36 -6.69 19.85
C ALA A 131 8.79 -6.38 18.45
N LYS A 132 8.34 -5.15 18.19
CA LYS A 132 7.77 -4.68 16.91
C LYS A 132 8.80 -3.92 16.09
N PHE A 133 10.06 -4.35 16.15
CA PHE A 133 11.16 -3.71 15.45
C PHE A 133 11.08 -3.84 13.91
N GLU A 134 10.28 -4.79 13.42
CA GLU A 134 9.90 -5.00 12.02
C GLU A 134 8.48 -5.56 12.00
N VAL A 135 7.59 -5.01 11.18
CA VAL A 135 6.15 -5.29 11.26
C VAL A 135 5.55 -5.58 9.89
N PRO A 136 4.50 -6.43 9.84
CA PRO A 136 3.79 -6.66 8.60
C PRO A 136 3.04 -5.41 8.17
N VAL A 137 3.10 -5.13 6.86
CA VAL A 137 2.40 -4.08 6.15
C VAL A 137 1.86 -4.65 4.84
N HIS A 138 0.66 -4.26 4.41
CA HIS A 138 0.12 -4.72 3.14
C HIS A 138 0.59 -3.83 1.98
N LYS A 139 -0.11 -2.73 1.71
CA LYS A 139 0.19 -1.79 0.62
C LYS A 139 0.79 -0.50 1.15
N TRP A 140 0.44 -0.06 2.36
CA TRP A 140 0.92 1.23 2.87
C TRP A 140 1.21 1.28 4.38
N ALA A 141 2.17 2.12 4.73
CA ALA A 141 2.43 2.58 6.09
C ALA A 141 2.50 4.11 6.12
N ASP A 142 1.95 4.73 7.15
CA ASP A 142 1.82 6.17 7.27
C ASP A 142 2.42 6.68 8.59
N LEU A 143 3.12 7.83 8.49
CA LEU A 143 3.55 8.60 9.64
C LEU A 143 3.01 10.03 9.48
N SER A 144 2.04 10.37 10.32
CA SER A 144 1.38 11.68 10.34
C SER A 144 1.56 12.39 11.67
N GLU A 145 1.75 13.70 11.61
CA GLU A 145 1.61 14.65 12.73
C GLU A 145 0.38 15.54 12.52
N GLY A 146 0.20 16.58 13.32
CA GLY A 146 -1.06 17.34 13.38
C GLY A 146 -1.55 17.95 12.04
N ASP A 147 -0.64 18.40 11.17
CA ASP A 147 -0.98 19.11 9.93
C ASP A 147 -0.37 18.50 8.66
N TYR A 148 0.35 17.38 8.78
CA TYR A 148 1.08 16.78 7.67
C TYR A 148 1.42 15.32 7.93
N GLY A 149 1.57 14.56 6.87
CA GLY A 149 2.07 13.20 6.95
C GLY A 149 2.85 12.79 5.72
N VAL A 150 3.49 11.63 5.85
CA VAL A 150 4.17 10.95 4.76
C VAL A 150 3.76 9.50 4.80
N ALA A 151 3.18 9.03 3.70
CA ALA A 151 2.89 7.64 3.48
C ALA A 151 3.94 6.99 2.59
N MET A 152 4.25 5.74 2.92
CA MET A 152 5.06 4.82 2.13
C MET A 152 4.14 3.76 1.56
N ILE A 153 4.10 3.65 0.22
CA ILE A 153 3.21 2.75 -0.52
C ILE A 153 4.07 1.72 -1.26
N ASN A 154 3.61 0.47 -1.40
CA ASN A 154 4.33 -0.59 -2.09
C ASN A 154 3.38 -1.56 -2.82
N ASP A 155 3.93 -2.39 -3.71
CA ASP A 155 3.19 -3.41 -4.48
C ASP A 155 3.39 -4.85 -4.02
N CYS A 156 4.53 -5.18 -3.39
CA CYS A 156 4.89 -6.56 -3.05
C CYS A 156 5.80 -6.72 -1.81
N LYS A 157 6.00 -5.65 -1.03
CA LYS A 157 6.89 -5.61 0.14
C LYS A 157 6.08 -5.57 1.43
N TYR A 158 6.11 -6.68 2.16
CA TYR A 158 5.23 -6.89 3.31
C TYR A 158 5.87 -6.64 4.67
N ALA A 159 7.06 -6.04 4.72
CA ALA A 159 7.75 -5.74 5.96
C ALA A 159 8.29 -4.31 5.96
N ALA A 160 7.98 -3.57 7.01
CA ALA A 160 8.43 -2.20 7.22
C ALA A 160 8.81 -1.99 8.69
N ASP A 161 9.62 -0.97 8.93
CA ASP A 161 9.85 -0.44 10.27
C ASP A 161 9.81 1.09 10.24
N ILE A 162 9.05 1.69 11.16
CA ILE A 162 9.05 3.14 11.38
C ILE A 162 9.51 3.40 12.80
N SER A 163 10.72 3.94 12.93
CA SER A 163 11.39 4.20 14.21
C SER A 163 11.73 5.69 14.30
N GLY A 164 11.13 6.37 15.28
CA GLY A 164 11.12 7.82 15.36
C GLY A 164 10.51 8.40 14.09
N ASN A 165 11.34 9.09 13.32
CA ASN A 165 10.97 9.73 12.06
C ASN A 165 11.55 9.01 10.83
N VAL A 166 12.20 7.85 11.01
CA VAL A 166 12.79 7.08 9.92
C VAL A 166 11.80 6.02 9.47
N MET A 167 11.25 6.18 8.28
CA MET A 167 10.41 5.17 7.64
C MET A 167 11.28 4.26 6.78
N ARG A 168 11.19 2.95 6.97
CA ARG A 168 11.96 1.95 6.22
C ARG A 168 11.09 0.84 5.67
N LEU A 169 11.32 0.50 4.40
CA LEU A 169 10.75 -0.67 3.73
C LEU A 169 11.82 -1.74 3.55
N THR A 170 11.50 -2.98 3.90
CA THR A 170 12.33 -4.14 3.58
C THR A 170 12.08 -4.54 2.12
N LEU A 171 13.11 -4.52 1.29
CA LEU A 171 13.00 -4.76 -0.16
C LEU A 171 13.31 -6.21 -0.55
N LEU A 172 14.45 -6.74 -0.11
CA LEU A 172 14.93 -8.08 -0.44
C LEU A 172 15.69 -8.67 0.75
N LYS A 173 15.56 -9.98 0.94
CA LYS A 173 16.33 -10.77 1.91
C LYS A 173 17.19 -11.78 1.14
N ALA A 174 18.41 -12.05 1.58
CA ALA A 174 19.28 -13.08 1.03
C ALA A 174 19.46 -14.21 2.04
N ALA A 175 18.37 -14.92 2.32
CA ALA A 175 18.43 -16.11 3.15
C ALA A 175 19.27 -17.21 2.48
N ASN A 176 19.95 -18.05 3.26
CA ASN A 176 20.76 -19.18 2.78
C ASN A 176 20.31 -20.54 3.33
N ALA A 177 19.26 -20.58 4.17
CA ALA A 177 18.66 -21.82 4.62
C ALA A 177 17.14 -21.64 4.81
N PRO A 178 16.31 -22.57 4.28
CA PRO A 178 16.68 -23.89 3.76
C PRO A 178 17.16 -23.89 2.31
N ASP A 179 16.94 -22.80 1.57
CA ASP A 179 17.41 -22.61 0.20
C ASP A 179 18.68 -21.74 0.18
N PRO A 180 19.85 -22.28 -0.21
CA PRO A 180 21.12 -21.55 -0.29
C PRO A 180 21.14 -20.40 -1.30
N THR A 181 20.14 -20.34 -2.17
CA THR A 181 20.03 -19.38 -3.27
C THR A 181 18.72 -18.60 -3.23
N ALA A 182 18.02 -18.60 -2.08
CA ALA A 182 16.76 -17.89 -1.91
C ALA A 182 16.88 -16.44 -2.41
N ASP A 183 15.92 -16.04 -3.23
CA ASP A 183 15.81 -14.72 -3.85
C ASP A 183 17.04 -14.27 -4.66
N ARG A 184 18.05 -15.11 -4.93
CA ARG A 184 19.12 -14.71 -5.86
C ARG A 184 18.58 -14.59 -7.28
N GLY A 185 18.95 -13.51 -7.96
CA GLY A 185 18.55 -13.24 -9.32
C GLY A 185 17.87 -11.90 -9.51
N LYS A 186 17.03 -11.83 -10.54
CA LYS A 186 16.41 -10.58 -10.98
C LYS A 186 15.05 -10.37 -10.31
N HIS A 187 14.87 -9.20 -9.73
CA HIS A 187 13.61 -8.77 -9.11
C HIS A 187 13.10 -7.50 -9.75
N SER A 188 11.78 -7.39 -9.86
CA SER A 188 11.10 -6.14 -10.15
C SER A 188 10.07 -5.87 -9.06
N PHE A 189 10.04 -4.64 -8.57
CA PHE A 189 9.12 -4.20 -7.54
C PHE A 189 9.02 -2.68 -7.55
N SER A 190 7.96 -2.16 -6.97
CA SER A 190 7.73 -0.72 -6.89
C SER A 190 7.32 -0.29 -5.49
N TYR A 191 7.74 0.91 -5.13
CA TYR A 191 7.22 1.60 -3.96
C TYR A 191 7.11 3.09 -4.26
N ALA A 192 6.44 3.82 -3.39
CA ALA A 192 6.23 5.25 -3.54
C ALA A 192 6.26 5.95 -2.19
N ILE A 193 6.57 7.25 -2.24
CA ILE A 193 6.40 8.15 -1.10
C ILE A 193 5.35 9.19 -1.46
N LEU A 194 4.38 9.36 -0.57
CA LEU A 194 3.28 10.31 -0.70
C LEU A 194 3.30 11.28 0.49
N PRO A 195 3.87 12.49 0.32
CA PRO A 195 3.69 13.57 1.27
C PRO A 195 2.27 14.15 1.14
N HIS A 196 1.55 14.27 2.26
CA HIS A 196 0.18 14.75 2.28
C HIS A 196 -0.09 15.74 3.42
N ALA A 197 -1.22 16.43 3.34
CA ALA A 197 -1.69 17.31 4.41
C ALA A 197 -2.49 16.51 5.44
N GLY A 198 -2.45 16.94 6.70
CA GLY A 198 -3.24 16.38 7.79
C GLY A 198 -2.97 14.89 8.02
N SER A 199 -4.04 14.16 8.35
CA SER A 199 -4.02 12.71 8.60
C SER A 199 -3.99 11.89 7.31
N LEU A 200 -3.81 10.57 7.44
CA LEU A 200 -3.90 9.63 6.31
C LEU A 200 -5.24 9.70 5.56
N GLN A 201 -6.34 10.05 6.25
CA GLN A 201 -7.66 10.24 5.66
C GLN A 201 -7.72 11.53 4.82
N GLU A 202 -7.26 12.65 5.37
CA GLU A 202 -7.19 13.92 4.64
C GLU A 202 -6.22 13.84 3.45
N GLY A 203 -5.18 13.02 3.59
CA GLY A 203 -4.17 12.76 2.57
C GLY A 203 -4.59 11.79 1.47
N GLY A 204 -5.73 11.09 1.60
CA GLY A 204 -6.17 10.08 0.64
C GLY A 204 -5.19 8.92 0.48
N VAL A 205 -4.48 8.55 1.56
CA VAL A 205 -3.39 7.56 1.51
C VAL A 205 -3.90 6.20 1.03
N ILE A 206 -5.09 5.81 1.47
CA ILE A 206 -5.69 4.51 1.14
C ILE A 206 -6.05 4.48 -0.35
N GLU A 207 -6.69 5.53 -0.85
CA GLU A 207 -7.07 5.70 -2.25
C GLU A 207 -5.84 5.70 -3.17
N GLU A 208 -4.79 6.43 -2.79
CA GLU A 208 -3.51 6.44 -3.52
C GLU A 208 -2.83 5.06 -3.51
N ALA A 209 -2.91 4.32 -2.40
CA ALA A 209 -2.39 2.96 -2.33
C ALA A 209 -3.15 1.99 -3.24
N TYR A 210 -4.48 2.12 -3.35
CA TYR A 210 -5.27 1.37 -4.34
C TYR A 210 -4.91 1.79 -5.77
N ALA A 211 -4.84 3.08 -6.07
CA ALA A 211 -4.46 3.58 -7.40
C ALA A 211 -3.05 3.15 -7.82
N PHE A 212 -2.13 2.97 -6.86
CA PHE A 212 -0.80 2.41 -7.10
C PHE A 212 -0.83 0.91 -7.42
N ASN A 213 -1.69 0.15 -6.74
CA ASN A 213 -1.75 -1.31 -6.86
C ASN A 213 -2.72 -1.81 -7.95
N VAL A 214 -3.65 -0.97 -8.41
CA VAL A 214 -4.68 -1.30 -9.41
C VAL A 214 -4.52 -0.36 -10.60
N PRO A 215 -3.64 -0.68 -11.56
CA PRO A 215 -3.41 0.18 -12.71
C PRO A 215 -4.63 0.25 -13.63
N MET A 216 -4.85 1.41 -14.25
CA MET A 216 -5.89 1.55 -15.27
C MET A 216 -5.62 0.63 -16.46
N LEU A 217 -6.67 -0.05 -16.92
CA LEU A 217 -6.64 -0.88 -18.12
C LEU A 217 -7.16 -0.08 -19.31
N ALA A 218 -6.35 0.02 -20.36
CA ALA A 218 -6.75 0.58 -21.64
C ALA A 218 -6.78 -0.54 -22.69
N VAL A 219 -7.86 -0.61 -23.47
CA VAL A 219 -8.05 -1.61 -24.53
C VAL A 219 -8.51 -0.89 -25.79
N ASP A 220 -7.87 -1.19 -26.92
CA ASP A 220 -8.33 -0.73 -28.21
C ASP A 220 -9.67 -1.38 -28.56
N ALA A 221 -10.70 -0.57 -28.77
CA ALA A 221 -12.02 -1.02 -29.18
C ALA A 221 -12.33 -0.57 -30.61
N ALA A 222 -12.87 -1.48 -31.43
CA ALA A 222 -13.40 -1.11 -32.73
C ALA A 222 -14.67 -0.27 -32.57
N ALA A 223 -14.85 0.72 -33.45
CA ALA A 223 -16.09 1.49 -33.50
C ALA A 223 -17.28 0.53 -33.72
N SER A 224 -18.26 0.58 -32.82
CA SER A 224 -19.47 -0.23 -32.91
C SER A 224 -20.66 0.60 -32.44
N SER A 225 -21.86 0.25 -32.92
CA SER A 225 -23.12 0.85 -32.47
C SER A 225 -23.64 0.18 -31.19
N GLY A 226 -22.75 -0.09 -30.23
CA GLY A 226 -23.11 -0.74 -28.97
C GLY A 226 -24.21 0.03 -28.23
N GLU A 227 -24.98 -0.67 -27.40
CA GLU A 227 -26.10 -0.08 -26.66
C GLU A 227 -25.67 0.67 -25.39
N LEU A 228 -24.44 0.44 -24.93
CA LEU A 228 -23.90 1.11 -23.74
C LEU A 228 -23.40 2.53 -24.09
N PRO A 229 -23.56 3.51 -23.17
CA PRO A 229 -23.02 4.85 -23.36
C PRO A 229 -21.49 4.84 -23.30
N THR A 230 -20.87 5.90 -23.82
CA THR A 230 -19.40 6.06 -23.85
C THR A 230 -18.77 6.22 -22.47
N GLU A 231 -19.55 6.62 -21.48
CA GLU A 231 -19.14 6.73 -20.08
C GLU A 231 -20.24 6.12 -19.21
N LYS A 232 -19.85 5.18 -18.34
CA LYS A 232 -20.75 4.57 -17.35
C LYS A 232 -19.95 4.08 -16.16
N SER A 233 -20.45 4.35 -14.95
CA SER A 233 -19.97 3.68 -13.75
C SER A 233 -20.71 2.36 -13.56
N PHE A 234 -20.00 1.31 -13.16
CA PHE A 234 -20.64 0.05 -12.81
C PHE A 234 -21.37 0.17 -11.46
N ILE A 235 -20.68 0.73 -10.46
CA ILE A 235 -21.18 0.98 -9.11
C ILE A 235 -20.36 2.12 -8.50
N SER A 236 -21.01 2.98 -7.73
CA SER A 236 -20.36 4.07 -6.99
C SER A 236 -20.75 4.06 -5.53
N VAL A 237 -19.90 4.65 -4.69
CA VAL A 237 -20.12 4.84 -3.26
C VAL A 237 -19.93 6.31 -2.91
N ASP A 238 -20.87 6.88 -2.16
CA ASP A 238 -20.92 8.33 -1.88
C ASP A 238 -20.06 8.78 -0.69
N ARG A 239 -19.49 7.82 0.06
CA ARG A 239 -18.84 8.07 1.32
C ARG A 239 -17.32 7.89 1.23
N PRO A 240 -16.52 8.95 1.48
CA PRO A 240 -15.06 8.83 1.62
C PRO A 240 -14.68 7.80 2.68
N GLY A 241 -13.64 7.04 2.40
CA GLY A 241 -13.20 5.96 3.29
C GLY A 241 -14.06 4.70 3.25
N VAL A 242 -15.14 4.62 2.46
CA VAL A 242 -15.77 3.33 2.15
C VAL A 242 -15.21 2.83 0.83
N ILE A 243 -14.52 1.69 0.88
CA ILE A 243 -13.86 1.11 -0.27
C ILE A 243 -14.62 -0.11 -0.76
N LEU A 244 -15.00 -0.10 -2.05
CA LEU A 244 -15.50 -1.28 -2.73
C LEU A 244 -14.33 -2.24 -2.97
N GLU A 245 -14.30 -3.35 -2.23
CA GLU A 245 -13.20 -4.30 -2.27
C GLU A 245 -13.44 -5.41 -3.32
N ALA A 246 -14.68 -5.84 -3.49
CA ALA A 246 -15.00 -6.89 -4.45
C ALA A 246 -16.38 -6.70 -5.09
N VAL A 247 -16.44 -6.94 -6.39
CA VAL A 247 -17.68 -7.11 -7.16
C VAL A 247 -17.52 -8.40 -7.95
N LYS A 248 -18.36 -9.40 -7.69
CA LYS A 248 -18.23 -10.74 -8.29
C LYS A 248 -19.59 -11.42 -8.43
N PRO A 249 -19.75 -12.43 -9.31
CA PRO A 249 -20.91 -13.32 -9.24
C PRO A 249 -20.92 -14.12 -7.93
N ALA A 250 -22.11 -14.49 -7.46
CA ALA A 250 -22.31 -15.40 -6.35
C ALA A 250 -21.86 -16.83 -6.72
N GLU A 251 -21.44 -17.61 -5.72
CA GLU A 251 -20.94 -18.97 -5.94
C GLU A 251 -22.07 -19.98 -6.24
N LYS A 252 -23.28 -19.70 -5.76
CA LYS A 252 -24.40 -20.67 -5.74
C LYS A 252 -25.70 -20.12 -6.32
N SER A 253 -25.65 -18.96 -6.96
CA SER A 253 -26.82 -18.31 -7.58
C SER A 253 -26.37 -17.34 -8.65
N ASP A 254 -27.30 -16.80 -9.43
CA ASP A 254 -27.03 -15.77 -10.44
C ASP A 254 -26.90 -14.35 -9.85
N ALA A 255 -26.88 -14.23 -8.53
CA ALA A 255 -26.77 -12.95 -7.83
C ALA A 255 -25.40 -12.30 -8.05
N ALA A 256 -25.35 -10.97 -8.07
CA ALA A 256 -24.10 -10.21 -7.97
C ALA A 256 -23.78 -9.92 -6.50
N VAL A 257 -22.55 -10.21 -6.07
CA VAL A 257 -22.04 -9.96 -4.72
C VAL A 257 -21.14 -8.74 -4.75
N VAL A 258 -21.46 -7.75 -3.92
CA VAL A 258 -20.63 -6.56 -3.69
C VAL A 258 -20.17 -6.56 -2.24
N ARG A 259 -18.86 -6.45 -2.03
CA ARG A 259 -18.24 -6.32 -0.72
C ARG A 259 -17.52 -5.00 -0.62
N PHE A 260 -17.71 -4.35 0.51
CA PHE A 260 -17.03 -3.10 0.83
C PHE A 260 -16.71 -3.03 2.31
N TYR A 261 -15.84 -2.10 2.67
CA TYR A 261 -15.50 -1.87 4.08
C TYR A 261 -15.26 -0.40 4.37
N GLU A 262 -15.46 -0.03 5.62
CA GLU A 262 -15.11 1.29 6.14
C GLU A 262 -13.63 1.30 6.56
N ALA A 263 -12.81 2.13 5.93
CA ALA A 263 -11.35 2.11 6.05
C ALA A 263 -10.80 3.24 6.94
N TYR A 264 -11.63 4.24 7.27
CA TYR A 264 -11.20 5.48 7.90
C TYR A 264 -11.46 5.53 9.41
N ASN A 265 -12.01 4.47 10.01
CA ASN A 265 -12.44 4.40 11.41
C ASN A 265 -13.60 5.36 11.73
N THR A 266 -14.53 5.54 10.79
CA THR A 266 -15.69 6.43 10.91
C THR A 266 -17.02 5.66 10.93
N ARG A 267 -18.11 6.37 11.26
CA ARG A 267 -19.47 5.81 11.28
C ARG A 267 -20.42 6.71 10.52
N GLY A 268 -21.42 6.11 9.89
CA GLY A 268 -22.55 6.84 9.34
C GLY A 268 -23.20 6.16 8.15
N PRO A 269 -24.13 6.86 7.47
CA PRO A 269 -24.76 6.34 6.27
C PRO A 269 -23.75 6.24 5.14
N VAL A 270 -23.91 5.21 4.31
CA VAL A 270 -23.28 5.04 3.01
C VAL A 270 -24.35 4.68 1.99
N THR A 271 -24.24 5.26 0.80
CA THR A 271 -25.12 5.00 -0.34
C THR A 271 -24.29 4.36 -1.44
N LEU A 272 -24.76 3.21 -1.93
CA LEU A 272 -24.25 2.56 -3.13
C LEU A 272 -25.23 2.80 -4.28
N SER A 273 -24.73 3.33 -5.39
CA SER A 273 -25.53 3.62 -6.59
C SER A 273 -25.04 2.77 -7.76
N THR A 274 -25.96 2.20 -8.53
CA THR A 274 -25.62 1.41 -9.72
C THR A 274 -26.77 1.43 -10.72
N ASP A 275 -26.44 1.69 -11.98
CA ASP A 275 -27.36 1.58 -13.13
C ASP A 275 -27.16 0.26 -13.89
N VAL A 276 -26.47 -0.71 -13.28
CA VAL A 276 -26.08 -1.98 -13.90
C VAL A 276 -26.65 -3.17 -13.14
N LEU A 277 -26.66 -3.12 -11.80
CA LEU A 277 -27.24 -4.17 -10.99
C LEU A 277 -28.73 -3.91 -10.78
N GLU A 278 -29.56 -4.86 -11.19
CA GLU A 278 -31.01 -4.82 -11.01
C GLU A 278 -31.44 -5.83 -9.93
N GLY A 279 -32.70 -5.75 -9.53
CA GLY A 279 -33.32 -6.74 -8.65
C GLY A 279 -33.29 -6.40 -7.17
N LYS A 280 -33.54 -7.40 -6.32
CA LYS A 280 -33.63 -7.21 -4.87
C LYS A 280 -32.25 -7.30 -4.24
N VAL A 281 -31.86 -6.27 -3.50
CA VAL A 281 -30.64 -6.28 -2.70
C VAL A 281 -30.91 -6.75 -1.27
N GLY A 282 -29.98 -7.51 -0.70
CA GLY A 282 -29.99 -7.87 0.71
C GLY A 282 -28.59 -8.15 1.23
N GLU A 283 -28.40 -7.99 2.54
CA GLU A 283 -27.12 -8.28 3.19
C GLU A 283 -26.89 -9.80 3.35
N VAL A 284 -25.66 -10.21 3.12
CA VAL A 284 -25.18 -11.58 3.28
C VAL A 284 -23.89 -11.59 4.09
N ASP A 285 -23.56 -12.73 4.70
CA ASP A 285 -22.26 -12.92 5.32
C ASP A 285 -21.13 -13.08 4.28
N LEU A 286 -19.88 -13.25 4.74
CA LEU A 286 -18.73 -13.44 3.84
C LEU A 286 -18.80 -14.74 3.02
N LEU A 287 -19.65 -15.69 3.41
CA LEU A 287 -19.92 -16.96 2.73
C LEU A 287 -21.21 -16.90 1.89
N GLU A 288 -21.79 -15.71 1.69
CA GLU A 288 -22.98 -15.44 0.89
C GLU A 288 -24.28 -16.03 1.47
N ASN A 289 -24.30 -16.42 2.75
CA ASN A 289 -25.53 -16.82 3.41
C ASN A 289 -26.34 -15.58 3.80
N ALA A 290 -27.67 -15.69 3.73
CA ALA A 290 -28.56 -14.61 4.14
C ALA A 290 -28.24 -14.16 5.57
N TYR A 291 -28.01 -12.86 5.75
CA TYR A 291 -27.71 -12.30 7.06
C TYR A 291 -28.94 -12.37 7.96
N THR A 292 -28.80 -12.96 9.15
CA THR A 292 -29.92 -13.18 10.09
C THR A 292 -30.07 -12.09 11.14
N GLY A 293 -29.16 -11.11 11.17
CA GLY A 293 -29.22 -9.97 12.07
C GLY A 293 -30.09 -8.84 11.53
N GLU A 294 -30.44 -7.88 12.39
CA GLU A 294 -31.05 -6.63 11.96
C GLU A 294 -30.00 -5.77 11.25
N SER A 295 -30.19 -5.58 9.95
CA SER A 295 -29.46 -4.59 9.17
C SER A 295 -30.37 -4.08 8.06
N PRO A 296 -31.07 -2.96 8.30
CA PRO A 296 -31.96 -2.42 7.29
C PRO A 296 -31.12 -1.88 6.14
N VAL A 297 -31.27 -2.54 5.00
CA VAL A 297 -30.84 -2.01 3.71
C VAL A 297 -32.03 -1.24 3.15
N GLU A 298 -31.89 0.08 3.02
CA GLU A 298 -32.91 0.95 2.45
C GLU A 298 -32.66 1.07 0.95
N VAL A 299 -33.69 0.86 0.14
CA VAL A 299 -33.60 0.94 -1.33
C VAL A 299 -34.56 2.01 -1.82
N SER A 300 -34.03 3.01 -2.52
CA SER A 300 -34.82 4.09 -3.12
C SER A 300 -34.25 4.43 -4.49
N ASP A 301 -35.07 4.43 -5.53
CA ASP A 301 -34.68 4.80 -6.90
C ASP A 301 -33.42 4.09 -7.45
N GLY A 302 -33.15 2.85 -6.99
CA GLY A 302 -31.96 2.06 -7.37
C GLY A 302 -30.76 2.24 -6.45
N ASP A 303 -30.77 3.27 -5.60
CA ASP A 303 -29.74 3.50 -4.59
C ASP A 303 -29.97 2.64 -3.34
N VAL A 304 -28.87 2.19 -2.76
CA VAL A 304 -28.85 1.30 -1.60
C VAL A 304 -28.15 1.98 -0.44
N THR A 305 -28.90 2.33 0.59
CA THR A 305 -28.42 3.06 1.76
C THR A 305 -28.41 2.17 3.00
N LEU A 306 -27.30 2.20 3.73
CA LEU A 306 -27.14 1.50 5.02
C LEU A 306 -26.14 2.20 5.92
N GLN A 307 -26.12 1.84 7.20
CA GLN A 307 -25.17 2.37 8.17
C GLN A 307 -23.91 1.52 8.22
N VAL A 308 -22.74 2.14 8.18
CA VAL A 308 -21.45 1.47 8.46
C VAL A 308 -20.91 1.85 9.83
N LYS A 309 -20.27 0.89 10.49
CA LYS A 309 -19.48 1.11 11.71
C LYS A 309 -17.98 1.21 11.35
N PRO A 310 -17.14 1.73 12.26
CA PRO A 310 -15.71 1.79 12.02
C PRO A 310 -15.12 0.42 11.72
N PHE A 311 -14.37 0.29 10.63
CA PHE A 311 -13.76 -0.98 10.16
C PHE A 311 -14.76 -2.12 9.87
N GLU A 312 -16.05 -1.79 9.66
CA GLU A 312 -17.05 -2.79 9.34
C GLU A 312 -16.93 -3.25 7.89
N ILE A 313 -16.93 -4.56 7.68
CA ILE A 313 -17.03 -5.19 6.36
C ILE A 313 -18.51 -5.53 6.13
N ARG A 314 -19.05 -5.06 5.01
CA ARG A 314 -20.42 -5.33 4.57
C ARG A 314 -20.39 -6.09 3.25
N THR A 315 -21.28 -7.06 3.09
CA THR A 315 -21.45 -7.80 1.83
C THR A 315 -22.92 -7.79 1.44
N LEU A 316 -23.22 -7.34 0.23
CA LEU A 316 -24.57 -7.24 -0.32
C LEU A 316 -24.69 -8.18 -1.52
N ALA A 317 -25.88 -8.76 -1.71
CA ALA A 317 -26.22 -9.57 -2.87
C ALA A 317 -27.41 -8.97 -3.62
N TRP A 318 -27.25 -8.66 -4.91
CA TRP A 318 -28.32 -8.27 -5.85
C TRP A 318 -28.84 -9.52 -6.57
N LYS A 319 -30.14 -9.81 -6.39
CA LYS A 319 -30.83 -11.00 -6.92
C LYS A 319 -31.92 -10.65 -7.92
#